data_AF-A0A0P9PXX2-F1
#
_entry.id   AF-A0A0P9PXX2-F1
#
_cell.length_a   1.000
_cell.length_b   1.000
_cell.length_c   1.000
_cell.angle_alpha   90.00
_cell.angle_beta   90.00
_cell.angle_gamma   90.00
#
_symmetry.space_group_name_H-M   'P 1'
#
loop_
_entity.id
_entity.type
_entity.pdbx_description
1 polymer ?
#
loop_
_entity_poly.entity_id
_entity_poly.type
_entity_poly.pdbx_seq_one_letter_code
_entity_poly.pdbx_strand_id
1 'polypeptide(L)'
;MCLRQGKSTRRPRSGGVDRRGQITDMVSIHVRPPEIDDWQMPGHWEGDLIKGKDNASAVGTLVGRTSGYLILVKMRDATATSAV
;
A
#
# COMPACT_ATOMS: atom_id res chain seq x y z
N MET A 1 -34.71 19.20 11.56
CA MET A 1 -33.45 18.77 12.21
C MET A 1 -33.36 17.25 12.10
N CYS A 2 -32.64 16.73 11.11
CA CYS A 2 -32.51 15.29 10.88
C CYS A 2 -31.22 14.80 11.54
N LEU A 3 -31.34 14.21 12.73
CA LEU A 3 -30.20 13.65 13.46
C LEU A 3 -29.58 12.50 12.67
N ARG A 4 -28.25 12.51 12.49
CA ARG A 4 -27.51 11.39 11.89
C ARG A 4 -27.65 10.18 12.80
N GLN A 5 -28.33 9.14 12.34
CA GLN A 5 -28.28 7.82 12.97
C GLN A 5 -26.99 7.12 12.55
N GLY A 6 -25.98 7.10 13.44
CA GLY A 6 -24.75 6.33 13.26
C GLY A 6 -25.00 4.83 13.39
N LYS A 7 -25.49 4.18 12.33
CA LYS A 7 -25.62 2.72 12.31
C LYS A 7 -24.25 2.12 11.99
N SER A 8 -23.65 1.43 12.96
CA SER A 8 -22.35 0.74 12.84
C SER A 8 -22.32 -0.27 11.69
N THR A 9 -23.49 -0.81 11.30
CA THR A 9 -23.60 -1.78 10.20
C THR A 9 -24.76 -1.41 9.28
N ARG A 10 -24.53 -1.52 7.97
CA ARG A 10 -25.58 -1.34 6.96
C ARG A 10 -26.58 -2.50 7.07
N ARG A 11 -27.87 -2.19 7.19
CA ARG A 11 -28.91 -3.24 7.20
C ARG A 11 -28.91 -4.00 5.86
N PRO A 12 -29.00 -5.34 5.89
CA PRO A 12 -29.11 -6.12 4.66
C PRO A 12 -30.38 -5.71 3.89
N ARG A 13 -30.29 -5.68 2.56
CA ARG A 13 -31.43 -5.30 1.69
C ARG A 13 -32.52 -6.36 1.66
N SER A 14 -32.17 -7.63 1.88
CA SER A 14 -33.08 -8.75 1.97
C SER A 14 -33.25 -9.16 3.43
N GLY A 15 -34.49 -9.33 3.91
CA GLY A 15 -34.79 -9.80 5.27
C GLY A 15 -34.54 -11.30 5.50
N GLY A 16 -33.92 -11.98 4.54
CA GLY A 16 -33.56 -13.40 4.65
C GLY A 16 -32.22 -13.64 5.34
N VAL A 17 -31.97 -14.89 5.69
CA VAL A 17 -30.70 -15.35 6.28
C VAL A 17 -29.56 -15.15 5.27
N ASP A 18 -28.43 -14.57 5.70
CA ASP A 18 -27.25 -14.39 4.85
C ASP A 18 -26.70 -15.78 4.48
N ARG A 19 -26.59 -16.05 3.17
CA ARG A 19 -26.12 -17.34 2.63
C ARG A 19 -24.63 -17.33 2.30
N ARG A 20 -23.94 -16.20 2.50
CA ARG A 20 -22.49 -16.15 2.33
C ARG A 20 -21.85 -17.01 3.41
N GLY A 21 -21.08 -18.02 3.00
CA GLY A 21 -20.30 -18.84 3.91
C GLY A 21 -19.35 -17.97 4.72
N GLN A 22 -19.09 -18.39 5.96
CA GLN A 22 -17.99 -17.83 6.75
C GLN A 22 -16.67 -18.24 6.09
N ILE A 23 -15.67 -17.35 6.13
CA ILE A 23 -14.31 -17.70 5.72
C ILE A 23 -13.80 -18.72 6.74
N THR A 24 -13.56 -19.95 6.30
CA THR A 24 -12.94 -21.00 7.12
C THR A 24 -11.53 -20.54 7.52
N ASP A 25 -11.16 -20.75 8.79
CA ASP A 25 -9.87 -20.34 9.36
C ASP A 25 -9.57 -18.84 9.30
N MET A 26 -10.60 -18.01 9.41
CA MET A 26 -10.45 -16.56 9.44
C MET A 26 -9.66 -16.09 10.67
N VAL A 27 -8.42 -15.65 10.42
CA VAL A 27 -7.58 -14.98 11.42
C VAL A 27 -7.93 -13.49 11.44
N SER A 28 -8.28 -12.98 12.63
CA SER A 28 -8.56 -11.55 12.80
C SER A 28 -7.33 -10.71 12.50
N ILE A 29 -7.52 -9.56 11.86
CA ILE A 29 -6.44 -8.58 11.60
C ILE A 29 -5.76 -8.10 12.89
N HIS A 30 -6.40 -8.26 14.04
CA HIS A 30 -5.86 -7.93 15.37
C HIS A 30 -4.89 -8.98 15.92
N VAL A 31 -4.80 -10.15 15.27
CA VAL A 31 -3.86 -11.23 15.63
C VAL A 31 -2.52 -11.05 14.91
N ARG A 32 -2.40 -10.05 14.03
CA ARG A 32 -1.14 -9.78 13.33
C ARG A 32 -0.02 -9.56 14.37
N PRO A 33 1.18 -10.11 14.14
CA PRO A 33 2.30 -9.84 15.02
C PRO A 33 2.62 -8.32 15.03
N PRO A 34 2.95 -7.75 16.20
CA PRO A 34 3.10 -6.32 16.39
C PRO A 34 4.22 -5.70 15.54
N GLU A 35 5.20 -6.51 15.13
CA GLU A 35 6.28 -6.13 14.22
C GLU A 35 5.79 -5.58 12.86
N ILE A 36 4.56 -5.93 12.46
CA ILE A 36 3.94 -5.45 11.20
C ILE A 36 3.44 -4.01 11.33
N ASP A 37 3.07 -3.57 12.54
CA ASP A 37 2.55 -2.22 12.76
C ASP A 37 3.65 -1.15 12.70
N ASP A 38 4.90 -1.54 12.91
CA ASP A 38 5.98 -0.58 13.01
C ASP A 38 6.59 -0.18 11.67
N TRP A 39 6.33 -0.86 10.54
CA TRP A 39 6.91 -0.52 9.21
C TRP A 39 8.43 -0.24 9.23
N GLN A 40 9.13 -0.69 10.27
CA GLN A 40 10.48 -0.26 10.63
C GLN A 40 11.49 -1.38 10.42
N MET A 41 11.20 -2.36 9.55
CA MET A 41 12.20 -3.35 9.17
C MET A 41 13.38 -2.65 8.47
N PRO A 42 14.59 -2.63 9.06
CA PRO A 42 15.75 -2.05 8.42
C PRO A 42 16.02 -2.82 7.11
N GLY A 43 16.25 -2.11 6.01
CA GLY A 43 16.50 -2.71 4.69
C GLY A 43 15.30 -2.74 3.74
N HIS A 44 14.12 -2.24 4.14
CA HIS A 44 13.00 -2.06 3.22
C HIS A 44 13.17 -0.79 2.38
N TRP A 45 13.41 -0.98 1.08
CA TRP A 45 13.57 0.09 0.10
C TRP A 45 12.41 0.07 -0.89
N GLU A 46 11.92 1.26 -1.23
CA GLU A 46 10.95 1.50 -2.28
C GLU A 46 11.62 2.29 -3.40
N GLY A 47 11.29 1.98 -4.65
CA GLY A 47 11.85 2.71 -5.79
C GLY A 47 10.79 3.14 -6.77
N ASP A 48 10.85 4.40 -7.19
CA ASP A 48 10.01 4.97 -8.23
C ASP A 48 10.85 5.41 -9.43
N LEU A 49 10.18 5.66 -10.55
CA LEU A 49 10.79 6.22 -11.74
C LEU A 49 10.20 7.60 -12.05
N ILE A 50 11.06 8.61 -12.11
CA ILE A 50 10.70 9.95 -12.57
C ILE A 50 11.09 10.10 -14.04
N LYS A 51 10.11 10.42 -14.87
CA LYS A 51 10.31 10.77 -16.29
C LYS A 51 10.36 12.29 -16.44
N GLY A 52 11.39 12.75 -17.15
CA GLY A 52 11.49 14.15 -17.55
C GLY A 52 10.49 14.51 -18.66
N LYS A 53 10.41 15.81 -18.95
CA LYS A 53 9.59 16.35 -20.04
C LYS A 53 9.82 15.58 -21.35
N ASP A 54 8.73 15.30 -22.05
CA ASP A 54 8.72 14.59 -23.34
C ASP A 54 9.48 13.25 -23.31
N ASN A 55 9.56 12.60 -22.14
CA ASN A 55 10.32 11.38 -21.88
C ASN A 55 11.84 11.47 -22.15
N ALA A 56 12.38 12.68 -22.32
CA ALA A 56 13.77 12.92 -22.74
C ALA A 56 14.83 12.59 -21.67
N SER A 57 14.42 12.42 -20.41
CA SER A 57 15.30 12.01 -19.32
C SER A 57 14.58 11.08 -18.34
N ALA A 58 15.37 10.38 -17.52
CA ALA A 58 14.88 9.49 -16.48
C ALA A 58 15.79 9.54 -15.25
N VAL A 59 15.17 9.48 -14.07
CA VAL A 59 15.84 9.35 -12.78
C VAL A 59 15.11 8.28 -11.96
N GLY A 60 15.84 7.28 -11.48
CA GLY A 60 15.34 6.34 -10.49
C GLY A 60 15.47 6.92 -9.10
N THR A 61 14.46 6.73 -8.26
CA THR A 61 14.51 7.04 -6.83
C THR A 61 14.60 5.74 -6.04
N LEU A 62 15.34 5.75 -4.93
CA LEU A 62 15.36 4.66 -3.96
C LEU A 62 15.24 5.26 -2.56
N VAL A 63 14.13 4.98 -1.87
CA VAL A 63 13.80 5.52 -0.55
C VAL A 63 13.79 4.41 0.49
N GLY A 64 14.57 4.57 1.54
CA GLY A 64 14.54 3.69 2.71
C GLY A 64 13.34 4.06 3.59
N ARG A 65 12.28 3.24 3.62
CA ARG A 65 11.00 3.60 4.25
C ARG A 65 11.10 3.93 5.75
N THR A 66 12.01 3.28 6.45
CA THR A 66 12.28 3.53 7.88
C THR A 66 13.00 4.86 8.12
N SER A 67 13.92 5.24 7.24
CA SER A 67 14.83 6.39 7.45
C SER A 67 14.44 7.64 6.66
N GLY A 68 13.61 7.51 5.63
CA GLY A 68 13.39 8.55 4.63
C GLY A 68 14.63 8.85 3.78
N TYR A 69 15.70 8.06 3.89
CA TYR A 69 16.93 8.27 3.14
C TYR A 69 16.69 8.03 1.64
N LEU A 70 17.03 9.02 0.82
CA LEU A 70 16.79 9.01 -0.62
C LEU A 70 18.10 8.91 -1.40
N ILE A 71 18.14 8.00 -2.36
CA ILE A 71 19.17 7.93 -3.40
C ILE A 71 18.52 8.26 -4.75
N LEU A 72 19.19 9.12 -5.51
CA LEU A 72 18.82 9.46 -6.89
C LEU A 72 19.83 8.87 -7.86
N VAL A 73 19.35 8.14 -8.86
CA VAL A 73 20.17 7.50 -9.88
C VAL A 73 19.79 8.04 -11.25
N LYS A 74 20.76 8.65 -11.94
CA LYS A 74 20.55 9.09 -13.33
C LYS A 74 20.48 7.87 -14.23
N MET A 75 19.38 7.71 -14.96
CA MET A 75 19.18 6.59 -15.88
C MET A 75 19.36 7.05 -17.34
N ARG A 76 19.82 6.13 -18.20
CA ARG A 76 19.93 6.39 -19.65
C ARG A 76 18.56 6.40 -20.31
N ASP A 77 17.70 5.47 -19.93
CA ASP A 77 16.31 5.36 -20.36
C ASP A 77 15.42 4.79 -19.23
N ALA A 78 14.15 4.51 -19.57
CA ALA A 78 13.14 4.01 -18.64
C ALA A 78 13.02 2.48 -18.63
N THR A 79 14.10 1.76 -18.93
CA THR A 79 14.10 0.29 -18.99
C THR A 79 14.79 -0.31 -17.77
N ALA A 80 14.45 -1.57 -17.45
CA ALA A 80 15.10 -2.30 -16.37
C ALA A 80 16.62 -2.48 -16.59
N THR A 81 17.06 -2.56 -17.85
CA THR A 81 18.48 -2.65 -18.20
C THR A 81 19.26 -1.37 -17.91
N SER A 82 18.58 -0.23 -17.75
CA SER A 82 19.21 1.02 -17.29
C SER A 82 19.31 1.12 -15.77
N ALA A 83 18.72 0.19 -15.02
CA ALA A 83 18.66 0.19 -13.55
C ALA A 83 19.74 -0.70 -12.89
N VAL A 84 20.84 -0.97 -13.61
CA VAL A 84 21.95 -1.85 -13.17
C VAL A 84 23.16 -1.02 -12.77
#